data_AF-A0A5A9PH37-F1
#
_entry.id   AF-A0A5A9PH37-F1
#
_cell.length_a   1.000
_cell.length_b   1.000
_cell.length_c   1.000
_cell.angle_alpha   90.00
_cell.angle_beta   90.00
_cell.angle_gamma   90.00
#
_symmetry.space_group_name_H-M   'P 1'
#
loop_
_entity.id
_entity.type
_entity.pdbx_description
1 polymer ?
#
loop_
_entity_poly.entity_id
_entity_poly.type
_entity_poly.pdbx_seq_one_letter_code
_entity_poly.pdbx_strand_id
1 'polypeptide(L)'
;MHLSLPFCSILMAALVALTVSRPTTTLDMIGIMARTTINRIKKIKDEHFRMSPEIYFPGPDIDTPIDCLTSVIIHLRYLQLRLQVPPSQHLRQVQVDLETLLSTLEGQAVSQGCPLPNHETPVHKAKTAFPFTFNYLNLLELQRFLDKLCLNMDKVKRCKDTDVAETQ
;
A
#
# COMPACT_ATOMS: atom_id res chain seq x y z
N MET A 1 24.10 -3.60 -47.15
CA MET A 1 24.01 -3.45 -45.69
C MET A 1 23.13 -4.58 -45.14
N HIS A 2 23.72 -5.75 -44.89
CA HIS A 2 23.00 -6.87 -44.26
C HIS A 2 23.28 -6.82 -42.76
N LEU A 3 22.43 -6.10 -42.02
CA LEU A 3 22.43 -6.17 -40.56
C LEU A 3 21.86 -7.54 -40.19
N SER A 4 22.72 -8.38 -39.64
CA SER A 4 22.57 -9.82 -39.56
C SER A 4 21.45 -10.24 -38.58
N LEU A 5 20.51 -11.06 -39.08
CA LEU A 5 19.44 -11.74 -38.34
C LEU A 5 19.76 -12.14 -36.88
N PRO A 6 20.95 -12.71 -36.54
CA PRO A 6 21.29 -13.07 -35.16
C PRO A 6 21.32 -11.90 -34.17
N PHE A 7 21.68 -10.68 -34.60
CA PHE A 7 21.68 -9.52 -33.71
C PHE A 7 20.26 -9.12 -33.33
N CYS A 8 19.31 -9.23 -34.26
CA CYS A 8 17.91 -8.95 -34.00
C CYS A 8 17.32 -9.97 -33.01
N SER A 9 17.65 -11.25 -33.17
CA SER A 9 17.19 -12.32 -32.27
C SER A 9 17.71 -12.14 -30.84
N ILE A 10 18.98 -11.75 -30.67
CA ILE A 10 19.58 -11.50 -29.36
C ILE A 10 18.97 -10.26 -28.70
N LEU A 11 18.70 -9.20 -29.48
CA LEU A 11 18.05 -7.99 -28.97
C LEU A 11 16.64 -8.28 -28.46
N MET A 12 15.87 -9.06 -29.21
CA MET A 12 14.52 -9.45 -28.84
C MET A 12 14.52 -10.39 -27.62
N ALA A 13 15.46 -11.34 -27.54
CA ALA A 13 15.61 -12.19 -26.37
C ALA A 13 16.01 -11.40 -25.11
N ALA A 14 16.87 -10.39 -25.24
CA ALA A 14 17.25 -9.50 -24.14
C ALA A 14 16.07 -8.61 -23.69
N LEU A 15 15.28 -8.09 -24.64
CA LEU A 15 14.03 -7.38 -24.36
C LEU A 15 13.01 -8.27 -23.63
N VAL A 16 12.87 -9.53 -24.05
CA VAL A 16 11.97 -10.50 -23.40
C VAL A 16 12.52 -10.93 -22.02
N ALA A 17 13.83 -11.08 -21.85
CA ALA A 17 14.41 -11.37 -20.53
C ALA A 17 14.21 -10.20 -19.55
N LEU A 18 14.30 -8.95 -20.02
CA LEU A 18 14.01 -7.76 -19.22
C LEU A 18 12.53 -7.63 -18.84
N THR A 19 11.61 -8.15 -19.67
CA THR A 19 10.17 -8.16 -19.34
C THR A 19 9.80 -9.32 -18.41
N VAL A 20 10.48 -10.47 -18.49
CA VAL A 20 10.19 -11.66 -17.67
C VAL A 20 10.79 -11.59 -16.25
N SER A 21 11.87 -10.82 -16.05
CA SER A 21 12.59 -10.74 -14.75
C SER A 21 11.94 -9.81 -13.71
N ARG A 22 10.80 -9.18 -14.01
CA ARG A 22 10.24 -8.07 -13.22
C ARG A 22 9.30 -8.38 -12.01
N PRO A 23 8.90 -9.62 -11.67
CA PRO A 23 7.93 -9.79 -10.58
C PRO A 23 8.53 -9.72 -9.16
N THR A 24 9.79 -10.13 -8.95
CA THR A 24 10.42 -10.19 -7.61
C THR A 24 10.89 -8.83 -7.10
N THR A 25 11.53 -8.03 -7.96
CA THR A 25 12.08 -6.70 -7.56
C THR A 25 11.00 -5.75 -7.04
N THR A 26 9.78 -5.83 -7.59
CA THR A 26 8.68 -4.94 -7.19
C THR A 26 8.12 -5.30 -5.81
N LEU A 27 8.00 -6.59 -5.49
CA LEU A 27 7.51 -7.05 -4.18
C LEU A 27 8.50 -6.71 -3.05
N ASP A 28 9.79 -6.94 -3.29
CA ASP A 28 10.84 -6.56 -2.32
C ASP A 28 10.84 -5.05 -2.07
N MET A 29 10.66 -4.25 -3.13
CA MET A 29 10.55 -2.80 -3.03
C MET A 29 9.33 -2.37 -2.22
N ILE A 30 8.16 -2.98 -2.44
CA ILE A 30 6.94 -2.74 -1.64
C ILE A 30 7.20 -3.05 -0.15
N GLY A 31 7.86 -4.16 0.15
CA GLY A 31 8.23 -4.52 1.52
C GLY A 31 9.20 -3.53 2.17
N ILE A 32 10.18 -3.02 1.43
CA ILE A 32 11.11 -1.99 1.90
C ILE A 32 10.37 -0.68 2.18
N MET A 33 9.48 -0.26 1.29
CA MET A 33 8.67 0.95 1.47
C MET A 33 7.78 0.84 2.71
N ALA A 34 7.05 -0.27 2.86
CA ALA A 34 6.20 -0.51 4.02
C ALA A 34 6.99 -0.47 5.33
N ARG A 35 8.14 -1.16 5.41
CA ARG A 35 9.03 -1.14 6.59
C ARG A 35 9.56 0.26 6.89
N THR A 36 9.90 1.03 5.86
CA THR A 36 10.35 2.42 6.02
C THR A 36 9.25 3.29 6.63
N THR A 37 8.02 3.16 6.13
CA THR A 37 6.85 3.85 6.69
C THR A 37 6.60 3.43 8.14
N ILE A 38 6.65 2.13 8.47
CA ILE A 38 6.50 1.63 9.85
C ILE A 38 7.52 2.28 10.78
N ASN A 39 8.80 2.31 10.40
CA ASN A 39 9.85 2.91 11.23
C ASN A 39 9.63 4.41 11.43
N ARG A 40 9.14 5.10 10.41
CA ARG A 40 8.77 6.51 10.51
C ARG A 40 7.59 6.74 11.45
N ILE A 41 6.57 5.90 11.38
CA ILE A 41 5.42 5.94 12.30
C ILE A 41 5.88 5.73 13.75
N LYS A 42 6.75 4.74 14.00
CA LYS A 42 7.33 4.51 15.34
C LYS A 42 8.03 5.76 15.87
N LYS A 43 8.91 6.36 15.06
CA LYS A 43 9.61 7.60 15.42
C LYS A 43 8.65 8.75 15.73
N ILE A 44 7.66 8.99 14.86
CA ILE A 44 6.64 10.02 15.06
C ILE A 44 5.88 9.79 16.37
N LYS A 45 5.51 8.54 16.64
CA LYS A 45 4.79 8.15 17.85
C LYS A 45 5.60 8.48 19.10
N ASP A 46 6.87 8.11 19.11
CA ASP A 46 7.77 8.33 20.25
C ASP A 46 8.06 9.82 20.48
N GLU A 47 8.22 10.60 19.40
CA GLU A 47 8.58 12.02 19.46
C GLU A 47 7.38 12.96 19.70
N HIS A 48 6.21 12.62 19.15
CA HIS A 48 5.05 13.52 19.11
C HIS A 48 3.82 13.01 19.86
N PHE A 49 3.74 11.70 20.14
CA PHE A 49 2.60 11.07 20.81
C PHE A 49 3.04 10.42 22.12
N ARG A 50 3.38 11.25 23.11
CA ARG A 50 3.63 10.84 24.49
C ARG A 50 2.31 10.48 25.19
N MET A 51 1.72 9.34 24.84
CA MET A 51 0.54 8.83 25.53
C MET A 51 0.95 8.06 26.78
N SER A 52 0.16 8.16 27.86
CA SER A 52 0.39 7.34 29.06
C SER A 52 0.28 5.85 28.68
N PRO A 53 1.22 4.98 29.11
CA PRO A 53 1.16 3.54 28.84
C PRO A 53 -0.10 2.85 29.38
N GLU A 54 -0.85 3.52 30.25
CA GLU A 54 -2.10 3.04 30.83
C GLU A 54 -3.30 3.13 29.88
N ILE A 55 -3.21 3.96 28.83
CA ILE A 55 -4.32 4.13 27.87
C ILE A 55 -4.15 3.11 26.75
N TYR A 56 -4.68 1.91 26.96
CA TYR A 56 -4.89 0.95 25.89
C TYR A 56 -6.07 1.43 25.04
N PHE A 57 -5.79 1.86 23.82
CA PHE A 57 -6.84 2.01 22.83
C PHE A 57 -7.03 0.66 22.14
N PRO A 58 -8.14 -0.07 22.39
CA PRO A 58 -8.55 -1.15 21.50
C PRO A 58 -8.86 -0.49 20.16
N GLY A 59 -7.84 -0.36 19.31
CA GLY A 59 -8.07 -0.07 17.90
C GLY A 59 -9.02 -1.14 17.38
N PRO A 60 -9.97 -0.79 16.52
CA PRO A 60 -10.95 -1.75 16.06
C PRO A 60 -10.17 -2.93 15.48
N ASP A 61 -10.44 -4.13 16.01
CA ASP A 61 -9.86 -5.39 15.52
C ASP A 61 -10.57 -5.74 14.21
N ILE A 62 -10.48 -4.82 13.25
CA ILE A 62 -10.94 -5.06 11.90
C ILE A 62 -9.89 -5.99 11.37
N ASP A 63 -10.28 -7.25 11.23
CA ASP A 63 -9.49 -8.26 10.57
C ASP A 63 -9.42 -7.87 9.09
N THR A 64 -8.58 -6.88 8.77
CA THR A 64 -8.53 -6.29 7.45
C THR A 64 -7.97 -7.35 6.51
N PRO A 65 -8.70 -7.70 5.44
CA PRO A 65 -8.26 -8.75 4.53
C PRO A 65 -7.06 -8.30 3.70
N ILE A 66 -5.98 -9.08 3.79
CA ILE A 66 -4.80 -8.98 2.91
C ILE A 66 -4.85 -10.14 1.92
N ASP A 67 -6.02 -10.34 1.33
CA ASP A 67 -6.31 -11.52 0.52
C ASP A 67 -5.78 -11.35 -0.90
N CYS A 68 -5.83 -10.12 -1.43
CA CYS A 68 -5.37 -9.81 -2.78
C CYS A 68 -4.84 -8.36 -2.90
N LEU A 69 -4.09 -8.09 -3.97
CA LEU A 69 -3.51 -6.76 -4.20
C LEU A 69 -4.56 -5.64 -4.25
N THR A 70 -5.74 -5.93 -4.83
CA THR A 70 -6.86 -4.98 -4.87
C THR A 70 -7.37 -4.62 -3.47
N SER A 71 -7.50 -5.60 -2.55
CA SER A 71 -7.96 -5.31 -1.18
C SER A 71 -6.94 -4.49 -0.41
N VAL A 72 -5.64 -4.74 -0.64
CA VAL A 72 -4.55 -3.94 -0.07
C VAL A 72 -4.63 -2.49 -0.53
N ILE A 73 -4.80 -2.25 -1.84
CA ILE A 73 -4.91 -0.89 -2.40
C ILE A 73 -6.12 -0.16 -1.82
N ILE A 74 -7.30 -0.81 -1.78
CA ILE A 74 -8.52 -0.20 -1.23
C ILE A 74 -8.32 0.23 0.22
N HIS A 75 -7.80 -0.66 1.05
CA HIS A 75 -7.64 -0.36 2.47
C HIS A 75 -6.55 0.68 2.72
N LEU A 76 -5.44 0.64 1.98
CA LEU A 76 -4.38 1.62 2.10
C LEU A 76 -4.85 3.02 1.68
N ARG A 77 -5.67 3.14 0.61
CA ARG A 77 -6.33 4.39 0.22
C ARG A 77 -7.25 4.90 1.33
N TYR A 78 -8.05 4.02 1.94
CA TYR A 78 -8.91 4.37 3.08
C TYR A 78 -8.11 4.96 4.26
N LEU A 79 -6.99 4.33 4.63
CA LEU A 79 -6.11 4.82 5.69
C LEU A 79 -5.43 6.15 5.33
N GLN A 80 -4.97 6.31 4.09
CA GLN A 80 -4.36 7.55 3.60
C GLN A 80 -5.34 8.72 3.74
N LEU A 81 -6.59 8.54 3.33
CA LEU A 81 -7.65 9.55 3.43
C LEU A 81 -7.93 9.95 4.88
N ARG A 82 -7.95 9.00 5.82
CA ARG A 82 -8.15 9.30 7.25
C ARG A 82 -7.00 10.09 7.86
N LEU A 83 -5.78 9.92 7.34
CA LEU A 83 -4.60 10.69 7.74
C LEU A 83 -4.53 12.09 7.08
N GLN A 84 -5.41 12.44 6.14
CA GLN A 84 -5.44 13.76 5.48
C GLN A 84 -6.21 14.84 6.28
N VAL A 85 -6.89 14.47 7.36
CA VAL A 85 -7.42 15.42 8.36
C VAL A 85 -6.23 16.23 8.89
N PRO A 86 -6.32 17.58 9.00
CA PRO A 86 -5.19 18.51 9.05
C PRO A 86 -3.92 17.87 9.62
N PRO A 87 -3.04 17.38 8.74
CA PRO A 87 -1.87 16.68 9.19
C PRO A 87 -0.99 17.71 9.88
N SER A 88 -0.69 17.45 11.15
CA SER A 88 0.45 18.08 11.79
C SER A 88 1.68 17.89 10.92
N GLN A 89 2.59 18.87 10.90
CA GLN A 89 3.78 18.88 10.04
C GLN A 89 4.56 17.55 10.04
N HIS A 90 4.57 16.85 11.18
CA HIS A 90 5.24 15.55 11.34
C HIS A 90 4.59 14.38 10.56
N LEU A 91 3.32 14.46 10.17
CA LEU A 91 2.64 13.42 9.38
C LEU A 91 2.83 13.58 7.86
N ARG A 92 3.33 14.73 7.41
CA ARG A 92 3.49 15.03 5.98
C ARG A 92 4.33 13.97 5.26
N GLN A 93 5.40 13.52 5.89
CA GLN A 93 6.28 12.53 5.27
C GLN A 93 5.65 11.13 5.21
N VAL A 94 4.77 10.79 6.16
CA VAL A 94 3.99 9.54 6.09
C VAL A 94 3.02 9.58 4.92
N GLN A 95 2.37 10.73 4.66
CA GLN A 95 1.49 10.90 3.50
C GLN A 95 2.22 10.66 2.17
N VAL A 96 3.43 11.20 2.02
CA VAL A 96 4.27 10.99 0.83
C VAL A 96 4.65 9.52 0.66
N ASP A 97 4.97 8.81 1.75
CA ASP A 97 5.25 7.38 1.65
C ASP A 97 4.04 6.58 1.19
N LEU A 98 2.86 6.90 1.73
CA LEU A 98 1.62 6.22 1.37
C LEU A 98 1.27 6.44 -0.09
N GLU A 99 1.45 7.66 -0.59
CA GLU A 99 1.26 7.97 -2.01
C GLU A 99 2.21 7.15 -2.88
N THR A 100 3.50 7.11 -2.54
CA THR A 100 4.51 6.35 -3.29
C THR A 100 4.25 4.85 -3.26
N LEU A 101 3.87 4.33 -2.08
CA LEU A 101 3.52 2.92 -1.89
C LEU A 101 2.27 2.55 -2.69
N LEU A 102 1.23 3.39 -2.65
CA LEU A 102 0.00 3.21 -3.42
C LEU A 102 0.27 3.20 -4.92
N SER A 103 1.02 4.19 -5.44
CA SER A 103 1.36 4.22 -6.87
C SER A 103 2.15 2.99 -7.30
N THR A 104 3.03 2.46 -6.44
CA THR A 104 3.76 1.22 -6.74
C THR A 104 2.83 0.00 -6.75
N LEU A 105 1.95 -0.12 -5.76
CA LEU A 105 0.96 -1.20 -5.69
C LEU A 105 -0.01 -1.17 -6.87
N GLU A 106 -0.45 0.02 -7.29
CA GLU A 106 -1.32 0.22 -8.45
C GLU A 106 -0.59 -0.13 -9.75
N GLY A 107 0.66 0.31 -9.92
CA GLY A 107 1.48 -0.08 -11.06
C GLY A 107 1.70 -1.60 -11.13
N GLN A 108 1.85 -2.25 -9.98
CA GLN A 108 1.93 -3.71 -9.89
C GLN A 108 0.59 -4.38 -10.21
N ALA A 109 -0.54 -3.83 -9.76
CA ALA A 109 -1.86 -4.35 -10.09
C ALA A 109 -2.13 -4.26 -11.59
N VAL A 110 -1.81 -3.13 -12.22
CA VAL A 110 -1.94 -2.93 -13.66
C VAL A 110 -1.04 -3.88 -14.44
N SER A 111 0.22 -4.05 -14.03
CA SER A 111 1.14 -5.00 -14.70
C SER A 111 0.68 -6.45 -14.61
N GLN A 112 -0.11 -6.76 -13.59
CA GLN A 112 -0.70 -8.08 -13.34
C GLN A 112 -2.10 -8.26 -13.96
N GLY A 113 -2.64 -7.24 -14.63
CA GLY A 113 -3.96 -7.28 -15.26
C GLY A 113 -5.13 -7.16 -14.28
N CYS A 114 -4.89 -6.68 -13.06
CA CYS A 114 -5.95 -6.51 -12.07
C CYS A 114 -6.75 -5.22 -12.31
N PRO A 115 -8.07 -5.24 -12.12
CA PRO A 115 -8.87 -4.02 -12.13
C PRO A 115 -8.48 -3.13 -10.95
N LEU A 116 -8.28 -1.85 -11.21
CA LEU A 116 -8.08 -0.86 -10.16
C LEU A 116 -9.42 -0.46 -9.54
N PRO A 117 -9.49 -0.25 -8.21
CA PRO A 117 -10.69 0.23 -7.57
C PRO A 117 -11.01 1.67 -7.99
N ASN A 118 -12.30 1.97 -8.17
CA ASN A 118 -12.77 3.32 -8.49
C ASN A 118 -12.26 4.34 -7.44
N HIS A 119 -11.90 5.53 -7.92
CA HIS A 119 -11.40 6.62 -7.06
C HIS A 119 -12.49 7.26 -6.18
N GLU A 120 -13.76 6.91 -6.39
CA GLU A 120 -14.91 7.49 -5.69
C GLU A 120 -15.11 6.86 -4.30
N THR A 121 -14.16 7.08 -3.40
CA THR A 121 -14.46 6.97 -1.96
C THR A 121 -14.90 8.34 -1.47
N PRO A 122 -16.19 8.55 -1.13
CA PRO A 122 -16.62 9.80 -0.55
C PRO A 122 -15.95 9.96 0.81
N VAL A 123 -14.97 10.87 0.86
CA VAL A 123 -14.32 11.28 2.10
C VAL A 123 -15.33 12.10 2.89
N HIS A 124 -16.03 11.46 3.82
CA HIS A 124 -16.52 12.23 4.95
C HIS A 124 -15.27 12.72 5.70
N LYS A 125 -14.92 14.00 5.50
CA LYS A 125 -14.00 14.72 6.38
C LYS A 125 -14.64 14.70 7.76
N ALA A 126 -14.39 13.63 8.52
CA ALA A 126 -14.84 13.53 9.88
C ALA A 126 -14.17 14.68 10.63
N LYS A 127 -14.93 15.73 10.90
CA LYS A 127 -14.52 16.76 11.85
C LYS A 127 -14.47 16.07 13.20
N THR A 128 -13.28 15.65 13.59
CA THR A 128 -13.03 15.09 14.92
C THR A 128 -12.82 16.23 15.91
N ALA A 129 -13.52 16.18 17.04
CA ALA A 129 -13.29 17.09 18.16
C ALA A 129 -11.89 16.92 18.79
N PHE A 130 -11.23 15.78 18.53
CA PHE A 130 -9.95 15.40 19.11
C PHE A 130 -8.96 14.96 18.01
N PRO A 131 -8.43 15.90 17.21
CA PRO A 131 -7.55 15.58 16.07
C PRO A 131 -6.26 14.88 16.48
N PHE A 132 -5.72 15.16 17.67
CA PHE A 132 -4.53 14.50 18.19
C PHE A 132 -4.76 13.00 18.42
N THR A 133 -5.77 12.64 19.22
CA THR A 133 -6.13 11.25 19.48
C THR A 133 -6.53 10.52 18.20
N PHE A 134 -7.29 11.19 17.33
CA PHE A 134 -7.69 10.63 16.04
C PHE A 134 -6.47 10.28 15.16
N ASN A 135 -5.50 11.20 15.03
CA ASN A 135 -4.29 10.95 14.25
C ASN A 135 -3.44 9.82 14.84
N TYR A 136 -3.31 9.75 16.16
CA TYR A 136 -2.62 8.65 16.81
C TYR A 136 -3.26 7.28 16.51
N LEU A 137 -4.58 7.19 16.62
CA LEU A 137 -5.30 5.95 16.33
C LEU A 137 -5.14 5.51 14.87
N ASN A 138 -5.22 6.46 13.94
CA ASN A 138 -4.98 6.18 12.51
C ASN A 138 -3.55 5.69 12.25
N LEU A 139 -2.56 6.25 12.96
CA LEU A 139 -1.17 5.80 12.86
C LEU A 139 -0.99 4.37 13.40
N LEU A 140 -1.64 4.03 14.50
CA LEU A 140 -1.61 2.66 15.04
C LEU A 140 -2.25 1.66 14.06
N GLU A 141 -3.41 2.02 13.50
CA GLU A 141 -4.11 1.21 12.50
C GLU A 141 -3.24 1.00 11.26
N LEU A 142 -2.64 2.07 10.73
CA LEU A 142 -1.72 2.00 9.61
C LEU A 142 -0.48 1.15 9.92
N GLN A 143 0.13 1.33 11.08
CA GLN A 143 1.29 0.54 11.48
C GLN A 143 0.97 -0.96 11.48
N ARG A 144 -0.15 -1.35 12.13
CA ARG A 144 -0.60 -2.75 12.18
C ARG A 144 -0.88 -3.32 10.80
N PHE A 145 -1.54 -2.54 9.94
CA PHE A 145 -1.84 -2.97 8.57
C PHE A 145 -0.55 -3.21 7.76
N LEU A 146 0.42 -2.29 7.83
CA LEU A 146 1.69 -2.43 7.13
C LEU A 146 2.52 -3.60 7.70
N ASP A 147 2.50 -3.81 9.02
CA ASP A 147 3.15 -4.96 9.66
C ASP A 147 2.53 -6.28 9.14
N LYS A 148 1.19 -6.37 9.11
CA LYS A 148 0.46 -7.53 8.56
C LYS A 148 0.75 -7.73 7.07
N LEU A 149 0.85 -6.65 6.29
CA LEU A 149 1.22 -6.70 4.87
C LEU A 149 2.63 -7.25 4.68
N CYS A 150 3.61 -6.78 5.45
CA CYS A 150 4.98 -7.29 5.40
C CYS A 150 5.07 -8.78 5.70
N LEU A 151 4.27 -9.27 6.66
CA LEU A 151 4.25 -10.68 7.09
C LEU A 151 3.55 -11.63 6.11
N ASN A 152 2.67 -11.12 5.25
CA ASN A 152 1.86 -11.92 4.34
C ASN A 152 2.09 -11.59 2.86
N MET A 153 3.14 -10.82 2.55
CA MET A 153 3.41 -10.30 1.21
C MET A 153 3.55 -11.41 0.16
N ASP A 154 4.13 -12.54 0.55
CA ASP A 154 4.29 -13.76 -0.23
C ASP A 154 2.96 -14.49 -0.51
N LYS A 155 1.94 -14.26 0.32
CA LYS A 155 0.62 -14.91 0.26
C LYS A 155 -0.44 -14.06 -0.42
N VAL A 156 -0.16 -12.79 -0.71
CA VAL A 156 -1.11 -11.89 -1.34
C VAL A 156 -1.43 -12.39 -2.74
N LYS A 157 -2.71 -12.72 -3.00
CA LYS A 157 -3.13 -13.10 -4.34
C LYS A 157 -3.00 -11.94 -5.30
N ARG A 158 -2.79 -12.28 -6.57
CA ARG A 158 -2.60 -11.34 -7.67
C ARG A 158 -3.78 -10.37 -7.80
N CYS A 159 -4.95 -10.88 -8.12
CA CYS A 159 -6.20 -10.12 -8.19
C CYS A 159 -7.28 -10.83 -7.36
N LYS A 160 -8.37 -10.13 -7.03
CA LYS A 160 -9.58 -10.78 -6.54
C LYS A 160 -10.17 -11.60 -7.69
N ASP A 161 -10.53 -12.85 -7.45
CA ASP A 161 -11.28 -13.64 -8.42
C ASP A 161 -12.57 -12.86 -8.73
N THR A 162 -12.70 -12.35 -9.96
CA THR A 162 -13.99 -11.90 -10.45
C THR A 162 -14.78 -13.18 -10.68
N ASP A 163 -15.68 -13.52 -9.75
CA ASP A 163 -16.77 -14.43 -10.06
C ASP A 163 -17.41 -13.89 -11.33
N VAL A 164 -17.16 -14.58 -12.44
CA VAL A 164 -17.86 -14.36 -13.69
C VAL A 164 -19.31 -14.70 -13.36
N ALA A 165 -20.09 -13.68 -13.03
CA ALA A 165 -21.53 -13.77 -13.11
C ALA A 165 -21.83 -13.99 -14.60
N GLU A 166 -21.87 -15.25 -15.01
CA GLU A 166 -22.57 -15.68 -16.21
C GLU A 166 -24.03 -15.25 -16.02
N THR A 167 -24.37 -14.05 -16.48
CA THR A 167 -25.75 -13.71 -16.81
C THR A 167 -26.14 -14.57 -18.01
N GLN A 168 -26.82 -15.67 -17.72
CA GLN A 168 -27.74 -16.33 -18.65
C GLN A 168 -28.95 -15.43 -18.92
#